data_AF-M1RL66-F1
#
_entry.id   AF-M1RL66-F1
#
_cell.length_a   1.000
_cell.length_b   1.000
_cell.length_c   1.000
_cell.angle_alpha   90.00
_cell.angle_beta   90.00
_cell.angle_gamma   90.00
#
_symmetry.space_group_name_H-M   'P 1'
#
loop_
_entity.id
_entity.type
_entity.pdbx_description
1 polymer ?
#
loop_
_entity_poly.entity_id
_entity_poly.type
_entity_poly.pdbx_seq_one_letter_code
_entity_poly.pdbx_strand_id
1 'polypeptide(L)' 'MIKSDMKVVIHLSKEGELLILDAIITGAPNRLGLTRTRPYDKKTLEILTTGYQINDLMEFLETLKPYFSIESIEIEQ' A
#
# COMPACT_ATOMS: atom_id res chain seq x y z
N MET A 1 11.23 8.38 20.44
CA MET A 1 11.09 8.25 18.97
C MET A 1 9.71 8.73 18.59
N ILE A 2 9.61 9.82 17.83
CA ILE A 2 8.33 10.29 17.28
C ILE A 2 7.91 9.24 16.23
N LYS A 3 6.77 8.59 16.43
CA LYS A 3 6.14 7.80 15.38
C LYS A 3 5.62 8.78 14.33
N SER A 4 6.40 9.04 13.30
CA SER A 4 5.88 9.64 12.08
C SER A 4 5.15 8.53 11.34
N ASP A 5 3.82 8.55 11.43
CA ASP A 5 2.98 7.75 10.55
C ASP A 5 3.23 8.27 9.11
N MET A 6 3.42 7.35 8.17
CA MET A 6 3.60 7.65 6.75
C MET A 6 2.38 7.16 5.99
N LYS A 7 1.95 7.93 5.00
CA LYS A 7 0.90 7.53 4.08
C LYS A 7 1.52 7.15 2.74
N VAL A 8 1.28 5.92 2.30
CA VAL A 8 1.62 5.44 0.97
C VAL A 8 0.36 5.42 0.12
N VAL A 9 0.39 6.07 -1.03
CA VAL A 9 -0.72 6.12 -1.98
C VAL A 9 -0.33 5.34 -3.23
N ILE A 10 -1.16 4.36 -3.61
CA ILE A 10 -0.93 3.50 -4.78
C ILE A 10 -2.01 3.81 -5.81
N HIS A 11 -1.59 4.15 -7.03
CA HIS A 11 -2.49 4.33 -8.16
C HIS A 11 -2.40 3.14 -9.12
N LEU A 12 -3.54 2.60 -9.53
CA LEU A 12 -3.67 1.49 -10.48
C LEU A 12 -4.23 1.99 -11.81
N SER A 13 -3.71 1.47 -12.93
CA SER A 13 -4.23 1.82 -14.27
C SER A 13 -5.60 1.19 -14.55
N LYS A 14 -5.92 0.05 -13.93
CA LYS A 14 -7.13 -0.73 -14.19
C LYS A 14 -8.12 -0.69 -13.04
N GLU A 15 -9.41 -0.54 -13.36
CA GLU A 15 -10.48 -0.74 -12.38
C GLU A 15 -10.62 -2.24 -12.05
N GLY A 16 -11.02 -2.55 -10.82
CA GLY A 16 -11.31 -3.92 -10.36
C GLY A 16 -10.13 -4.64 -9.69
N GLU A 17 -8.90 -4.16 -9.87
CA GLU A 17 -7.71 -4.69 -9.19
C GLU A 17 -7.61 -4.20 -7.72
N LEU A 18 -8.22 -3.05 -7.40
CA LEU A 18 -8.06 -2.39 -6.11
C LEU A 18 -8.53 -3.24 -4.91
N LEU A 19 -9.68 -3.91 -5.02
CA LEU A 19 -10.21 -4.74 -3.93
C LEU A 19 -9.32 -5.97 -3.69
N ILE A 20 -8.71 -6.51 -4.74
CA ILE A 20 -7.80 -7.65 -4.64
C ILE A 20 -6.49 -7.20 -3.99
N LEU A 21 -5.96 -6.05 -4.41
CA LEU A 21 -4.77 -5.46 -3.81
C LEU A 21 -4.97 -5.16 -2.32
N ASP A 22 -6.09 -4.54 -1.95
CA ASP A 22 -6.44 -4.25 -0.56
C ASP A 22 -6.51 -5.53 0.29
N ALA A 23 -7.13 -6.59 -0.24
CA ALA A 23 -7.22 -7.88 0.45
C ALA A 23 -5.85 -8.55 0.63
N ILE A 24 -4.96 -8.49 -0.38
CA ILE A 24 -3.60 -9.04 -0.29
C ILE A 24 -2.78 -8.29 0.75
N ILE A 25 -2.82 -6.96 0.72
CA ILE A 25 -2.07 -6.11 1.67
C ILE A 25 -2.59 -6.32 3.09
N THR A 26 -3.92 -6.33 3.28
CA THR A 26 -4.54 -6.57 4.60
C THR A 26 -4.30 -7.99 5.12
N GLY A 27 -4.24 -8.97 4.22
CA GLY A 27 -4.00 -10.39 4.53
C GLY A 27 -2.54 -10.78 4.66
N ALA A 28 -1.58 -9.89 4.36
CA ALA A 28 -0.16 -10.20 4.38
C ALA A 28 0.30 -10.61 5.80
N PRO A 29 1.00 -11.75 5.96
CA PRO A 29 1.53 -12.18 7.25
C PRO A 29 2.52 -11.13 7.79
N ASN A 30 2.50 -10.89 9.10
CA ASN A 30 3.23 -9.84 9.82
C ASN A 30 2.74 -8.40 9.64
N ARG A 31 1.62 -8.16 8.92
CA ARG A 31 0.99 -6.84 8.82
C ARG A 31 1.90 -5.70 8.37
N LEU A 32 3.16 -5.87 7.93
CA LEU A 32 4.07 -4.81 7.43
C LEU A 32 4.00 -3.44 8.16
N GLY A 33 3.62 -3.43 9.44
CA GLY A 33 3.39 -2.20 10.21
C GLY A 33 2.20 -1.37 9.74
N LEU A 34 1.36 -1.96 8.90
CA LEU A 34 0.09 -1.46 8.41
C LEU A 34 -0.80 -1.14 9.59
N THR A 35 -1.07 0.15 9.72
CA THR A 35 -2.05 0.66 10.67
C THR A 35 -3.43 0.57 10.05
N ARG A 36 -3.55 0.86 8.73
CA ARG A 36 -4.82 0.89 8.00
C ARG A 36 -4.62 0.92 6.49
N THR A 37 -5.54 0.32 5.74
CA THR A 37 -5.72 0.58 4.30
C THR A 37 -7.06 1.28 4.05
N ARG A 38 -7.15 2.09 3.00
CA ARG A 38 -8.37 2.80 2.61
C ARG A 38 -8.45 2.97 1.08
N PRO A 39 -9.46 2.40 0.42
CA PRO A 39 -9.81 2.79 -0.94
C PRO A 39 -10.20 4.28 -0.98
N TYR A 40 -9.49 5.08 -1.76
CA TYR A 40 -9.83 6.49 -1.98
C TYR A 40 -10.83 6.64 -3.14
N ASP A 41 -10.59 5.93 -4.23
CA ASP A 41 -11.47 5.80 -5.38
C ASP A 41 -11.41 4.36 -5.96
N LYS A 42 -11.82 4.16 -7.22
CA LYS A 42 -11.85 2.82 -7.87
C LYS A 42 -10.46 2.27 -8.24
N LYS A 43 -9.42 3.10 -8.20
CA LYS A 43 -8.06 2.84 -8.68
C LYS A 43 -6.97 3.28 -7.70
N THR A 44 -7.31 4.01 -6.66
CA THR A 44 -6.36 4.58 -5.70
C THR A 44 -6.53 3.96 -4.31
N LEU A 45 -5.47 3.33 -3.79
CA LEU A 45 -5.42 2.74 -2.45
C LEU A 45 -4.47 3.53 -1.55
N GLU A 46 -4.96 4.02 -0.42
CA GLU A 46 -4.15 4.63 0.63
C GLU A 46 -3.77 3.59 1.68
N ILE A 47 -2.53 3.66 2.15
CA ILE A 47 -1.97 2.78 3.17
C ILE A 47 -1.30 3.64 4.22
N LEU A 48 -1.73 3.51 5.47
CA LEU A 48 -1.05 4.10 6.62
C LEU A 48 -0.11 3.05 7.22
N THR A 49 1.17 3.40 7.30
CA THR A 49 2.21 2.57 7.91
C THR A 49 3.10 3.41 8.83
N THR A 50 3.82 2.75 9.73
CA THR A 50 4.83 3.44 10.54
C THR A 50 6.13 3.59 9.76
N GLY A 51 6.88 4.69 9.98
CA GLY A 51 8.15 4.93 9.29
C GLY A 51 9.22 3.82 9.40
N TYR A 52 9.14 2.93 10.40
CA TYR A 52 10.05 1.79 10.52
C TYR A 52 9.79 0.66 9.51
N GLN A 53 8.58 0.61 8.94
CA GLN A 53 8.13 -0.51 8.10
C GLN A 53 7.86 -0.09 6.66
N ILE A 54 8.19 1.16 6.30
CA ILE A 54 8.04 1.68 4.94
C ILE A 54 8.88 0.88 3.94
N ASN A 55 10.10 0.47 4.31
CA ASN A 55 10.97 -0.29 3.42
C ASN A 55 10.41 -1.69 3.14
N ASP A 56 9.93 -2.38 4.17
CA ASP A 56 9.30 -3.70 4.04
C ASP A 56 8.03 -3.63 3.19
N LEU A 57 7.23 -2.57 3.38
CA LEU A 57 6.05 -2.30 2.55
C LEU A 57 6.44 -2.07 1.09
N MET A 58 7.45 -1.24 0.82
CA MET A 58 7.90 -0.98 -0.54
C MET A 58 8.43 -2.26 -1.21
N GLU A 59 9.24 -3.06 -0.52
CA GLU A 59 9.73 -4.34 -1.03
C GLU A 59 8.58 -5.28 -1.36
N PHE A 60 7.57 -5.37 -0.48
CA PHE A 60 6.37 -6.13 -0.75
C PHE A 60 5.61 -5.63 -1.98
N LEU A 61 5.42 -4.31 -2.12
CA LEU A 61 4.76 -3.73 -3.29
C LEU A 61 5.53 -3.98 -4.59
N GLU A 62 6.87 -4.00 -4.56
CA GLU A 62 7.68 -4.40 -5.72
C GLU A 62 7.39 -5.85 -6.14
N THR A 63 7.17 -6.78 -5.19
CA THR A 63 6.78 -8.16 -5.53
C THR A 63 5.40 -8.27 -6.16
N LEU A 64 4.53 -7.27 -5.96
CA LEU A 64 3.17 -7.23 -6.50
C LEU A 64 3.07 -6.58 -7.89
N LYS A 65 4.05 -5.77 -8.30
CA LYS A 65 4.07 -5.11 -9.63
C LYS A 65 3.83 -6.03 -10.84
N PRO A 66 4.28 -7.30 -10.86
CA PRO A 66 3.97 -8.20 -11.97
C PRO A 66 2.49 -8.61 -12.07
N TYR A 67 1.75 -8.52 -10.96
CA TYR A 67 0.36 -9.00 -10.85
C TYR A 67 -0.66 -7.87 -10.90
N PHE A 68 -0.24 -6.64 -10.62
CA PHE A 68 -1.08 -5.46 -10.54
C PHE A 68 -0.58 -4.38 -11.47
N SER A 69 -1.51 -3.67 -12.08
CA SER A 69 -1.20 -2.65 -13.07
C SER A 69 -0.89 -1.30 -12.39
N ILE A 70 0.06 -1.30 -11.44
CA ILE A 70 0.46 -0.14 -10.62
C ILE A 70 1.11 0.94 -11.52
N GLU A 71 0.51 2.14 -11.55
CA GLU A 71 1.02 3.30 -12.28
C GLU A 71 2.01 4.12 -11.47
N SER A 72 1.69 4.40 -10.20
CA SER A 72 2.54 5.18 -9.31
C SER A 72 2.38 4.76 -7.84
N ILE A 73 3.42 5.03 -7.06
CA ILE A 73 3.44 4.89 -5.61
C ILE A 73 4.01 6.20 -5.05
N GLU A 74 3.24 6.89 -4.22
CA GLU A 74 3.58 8.16 -3.59
C GLU A 74 3.70 7.99 -2.07
N ILE A 75 4.64 8.68 -1.44
CA ILE A 75 4.87 8.64 0.01
C ILE A 75 4.70 10.05 0.58
N GLU A 76 3.77 10.21 1.51
CA GLU A 76 3.52 11.44 2.27
C GLU A 76 3.90 11.24 3.75
N GLN A 77 4.56 12.24 4.36
CA GLN A 77 4.94 12.30 5.78
C GLN A 77 4.11 13.32 6.57
#